data_AF-A0A7S4J1I0-F1
#
_entry.id   AF-A0A7S4J1I0-F1
#
_cell.length_a   1.000
_cell.length_b   1.000
_cell.length_c   1.000
_cell.angle_alpha   90.00
_cell.angle_beta   90.00
_cell.angle_gamma   90.00
#
_symmetry.space_group_name_H-M   'P 1'
#
loop_
_entity.id
_entity.type
_entity.pdbx_description
1 polymer ?
#
loop_
_entity_poly.entity_id
_entity_poly.type
_entity_poly.pdbx_seq_one_letter_code
_entity_poly.pdbx_strand_id
1 'polypeptide(L)'
;MSSTAAPSVSAGMTAIQIPCCLCGTMIHPNGANQCGACLAQQFDLKSVLQRGPGGHDITIHQCRRCRRWSSSAGKYDNYEIESPELLSLCLKHIPALDHGKGGEQYAKSVGVGKIHVVDAMWVWTEPHSMRMKVRLTVRAE
;
A
#
# COMPACT_ATOMS: atom_id res chain seq x y z
N MET A 1 -45.73 -38.31 -2.11
CA MET A 1 -45.64 -38.13 -0.64
C MET A 1 -44.34 -37.38 -0.38
N SER A 2 -44.42 -36.06 -0.29
CA SER A 2 -43.26 -35.18 -0.21
C SER A 2 -42.92 -34.94 1.26
N SER A 3 -41.80 -35.49 1.72
CA SER A 3 -41.30 -35.27 3.09
C SER A 3 -40.34 -34.07 3.09
N THR A 4 -40.82 -32.94 3.59
CA THR A 4 -40.01 -31.74 3.85
C THR A 4 -39.28 -31.91 5.19
N ALA A 5 -37.96 -32.03 5.17
CA ALA A 5 -37.13 -31.99 6.38
C ALA A 5 -36.90 -30.54 6.83
N ALA A 6 -37.13 -30.26 8.11
CA ALA A 6 -36.91 -28.95 8.73
C ALA A 6 -35.41 -28.67 8.92
N PRO A 7 -34.94 -27.41 8.81
CA PRO A 7 -33.56 -27.07 9.14
C PRO A 7 -33.37 -27.07 10.68
N SER A 8 -32.43 -27.89 11.14
CA SER A 8 -31.96 -27.92 12.52
C SER A 8 -31.15 -26.65 12.82
N VAL A 9 -31.72 -25.73 13.60
CA VAL A 9 -31.00 -24.58 14.16
C VAL A 9 -30.05 -25.08 15.26
N SER A 10 -28.78 -25.22 14.92
CA SER A 10 -27.70 -25.43 15.88
C SER A 10 -27.48 -24.15 16.70
N ALA A 11 -27.88 -24.17 17.97
CA ALA A 11 -27.62 -23.11 18.93
C ALA A 11 -26.10 -23.06 19.25
N GLY A 12 -25.35 -22.32 18.43
CA GLY A 12 -23.93 -22.04 18.68
C GLY A 12 -23.79 -20.99 19.78
N MET A 13 -22.84 -21.22 20.70
CA MET A 13 -22.40 -20.24 21.69
C MET A 13 -22.20 -18.87 21.04
N THR A 14 -22.96 -17.86 21.47
CA THR A 14 -22.79 -16.48 21.00
C THR A 14 -21.40 -16.01 21.42
N ALA A 15 -20.51 -15.79 20.46
CA ALA A 15 -19.21 -15.25 20.77
C ALA A 15 -19.35 -13.88 21.46
N ILE A 16 -18.51 -13.63 22.47
CA ILE A 16 -18.53 -12.38 23.23
C ILE A 16 -18.21 -11.23 22.27
N GLN A 17 -19.13 -10.27 22.16
CA GLN A 17 -18.97 -9.06 21.36
C GLN A 17 -18.88 -7.82 22.25
N ILE A 18 -18.02 -6.88 21.88
CA ILE A 18 -17.86 -5.57 22.53
C ILE A 18 -18.16 -4.46 21.52
N PRO A 19 -18.65 -3.28 21.95
CA PRO A 19 -18.80 -2.14 21.06
C PRO A 19 -17.44 -1.52 20.73
N CYS A 20 -17.24 -1.12 19.47
CA CYS A 20 -16.09 -0.32 19.05
C CYS A 20 -16.06 1.03 19.79
N CYS A 21 -14.91 1.42 20.33
CA CYS A 21 -14.78 2.63 21.16
C CYS A 21 -15.06 3.97 20.45
N LEU A 22 -15.03 3.98 19.11
CA LEU A 22 -15.28 5.19 18.30
C LEU A 22 -16.70 5.27 17.73
N CYS A 23 -17.22 4.18 17.13
CA CYS A 23 -18.49 4.20 16.41
C CYS A 23 -19.58 3.30 17.01
N GLY A 24 -19.29 2.53 18.07
CA GLY A 24 -20.26 1.67 18.74
C GLY A 24 -20.65 0.38 17.99
N THR A 25 -20.04 0.09 16.83
CA THR A 25 -20.31 -1.16 16.09
C THR A 25 -19.89 -2.38 16.92
N MET A 26 -20.74 -3.40 16.98
CA MET A 26 -20.46 -4.65 17.70
C MET A 26 -19.36 -5.44 16.98
N ILE A 27 -18.26 -5.71 17.68
CA ILE A 27 -17.07 -6.41 17.17
C ILE A 27 -16.65 -7.52 18.13
N HIS A 28 -15.85 -8.46 17.63
CA HIS A 28 -15.09 -9.33 18.52
C HIS A 28 -13.99 -8.54 19.25
N PRO A 29 -13.72 -8.84 20.53
CA PRO A 29 -12.68 -8.17 21.29
C PRO A 29 -11.33 -8.34 20.60
N ASN A 30 -10.65 -7.22 20.36
CA ASN A 30 -9.31 -7.15 19.79
C ASN A 30 -8.44 -6.19 20.62
N GLY A 31 -7.12 -6.22 20.47
CA GLY A 31 -6.20 -5.41 21.28
C GLY A 31 -6.40 -3.89 21.15
N ALA A 32 -7.07 -3.42 20.08
CA ALA A 32 -7.35 -2.01 19.83
C ALA A 32 -8.74 -1.57 20.32
N ASN A 33 -9.64 -2.51 20.67
CA ASN A 33 -11.06 -2.27 20.93
C ASN A 33 -11.76 -1.42 19.83
N GLN A 34 -11.31 -1.54 18.59
CA GLN A 34 -11.78 -0.77 17.43
C GLN A 34 -12.22 -1.69 16.29
N CYS A 35 -13.22 -1.27 15.51
CA CYS A 35 -13.63 -1.98 14.30
C CYS A 35 -12.65 -1.73 13.15
N GLY A 36 -12.63 -2.63 12.17
CA GLY A 36 -11.71 -2.52 11.03
C GLY A 36 -11.86 -1.22 10.22
N ALA A 37 -13.07 -0.66 10.14
CA ALA A 37 -13.31 0.62 9.46
C ALA A 37 -12.67 1.80 10.21
N CYS A 38 -12.83 1.85 11.53
CA CYS A 38 -12.23 2.91 12.35
C CYS A 38 -10.70 2.80 12.38
N LEU A 39 -10.15 1.59 12.47
CA LEU A 39 -8.71 1.36 12.39
C LEU A 39 -8.14 1.82 11.04
N ALA A 40 -8.81 1.47 9.93
CA ALA A 40 -8.38 1.87 8.60
C ALA A 40 -8.44 3.39 8.36
N GLN A 41 -9.32 4.11 9.06
CA GLN A 41 -9.41 5.57 8.97
C GLN A 41 -8.30 6.31 9.73
N GLN A 42 -7.77 5.73 10.81
CA GLN A 42 -6.68 6.34 11.57
C GLN A 42 -5.33 6.22 10.86
N PHE A 43 -5.21 5.28 9.91
CA PHE A 43 -3.95 4.93 9.29
C PHE A 43 -3.92 5.30 7.81
N ASP A 44 -3.27 6.43 7.49
CA ASP A 44 -3.18 6.94 6.12
C ASP A 44 -1.90 6.45 5.40
N LEU A 45 -1.92 5.25 4.83
CA LEU A 45 -0.79 4.77 4.01
C LEU A 45 -0.60 5.59 2.74
N LYS A 46 -1.66 6.21 2.21
CA LYS A 46 -1.59 6.89 0.91
C LYS A 46 -0.65 8.08 0.99
N SER A 47 -0.77 8.89 2.05
CA SER A 47 0.16 10.00 2.24
C SER A 47 1.60 9.54 2.44
N VAL A 48 1.83 8.43 3.14
CA VAL A 48 3.17 7.90 3.39
C VAL A 48 3.85 7.39 2.12
N LEU A 49 3.09 6.74 1.24
CA LEU A 49 3.63 6.12 0.03
C LEU A 49 3.73 7.10 -1.15
N GLN A 50 2.81 8.07 -1.24
CA GLN A 50 2.78 9.03 -2.36
C GLN A 50 3.72 10.21 -2.17
N ARG A 51 4.06 10.56 -0.92
CA ARG A 51 4.90 11.72 -0.63
C ARG A 51 6.38 11.32 -0.57
N GLY A 52 7.17 11.91 -1.47
CA GLY A 52 8.63 11.89 -1.36
C GLY A 52 9.13 12.70 -0.16
N PRO A 53 10.46 12.75 0.10
CA PRO A 53 11.04 13.52 1.21
C PRO A 53 10.67 15.00 1.07
N GLY A 54 9.72 15.50 1.87
CA GLY A 54 9.21 16.88 1.77
C GLY A 54 7.85 17.06 1.11
N GLY A 55 7.05 15.99 0.93
CA GLY A 55 5.61 16.12 0.63
C GLY A 55 5.23 16.23 -0.85
N HIS A 56 6.18 16.03 -1.77
CA HIS A 56 6.00 16.18 -3.22
C HIS A 56 5.92 14.83 -3.95
N ASP A 57 5.47 14.87 -5.21
CA ASP A 57 5.43 13.70 -6.11
C ASP A 57 6.83 13.12 -6.33
N ILE A 58 6.93 11.80 -6.41
CA ILE A 58 8.21 11.11 -6.65
C ILE A 58 8.72 11.44 -8.04
N THR A 59 9.87 12.11 -8.11
CA THR A 59 10.49 12.54 -9.36
C THR A 59 11.61 11.59 -9.77
N ILE A 60 11.56 11.10 -11.02
CA ILE A 60 12.59 10.24 -11.61
C ILE A 60 13.13 10.96 -12.85
N HIS A 61 14.45 10.97 -13.00
CA HIS A 61 15.09 11.68 -14.10
C HIS A 61 15.39 10.74 -15.29
N GLN A 62 15.02 11.20 -16.49
CA GLN A 62 15.36 10.56 -17.76
C GLN A 62 16.21 11.50 -18.60
N CYS A 63 17.31 11.00 -19.16
CA CYS A 63 18.15 11.78 -20.07
C CYS A 63 17.46 11.98 -21.42
N ARG A 64 17.31 13.24 -21.86
CA ARG A 64 16.65 13.57 -23.14
C ARG A 64 17.40 13.04 -24.37
N ARG A 65 18.72 12.88 -24.29
CA ARG A 65 19.56 12.49 -25.44
C ARG A 65 19.63 10.98 -25.65
N CYS A 66 19.83 10.23 -24.57
CA CYS A 66 20.01 8.77 -24.63
C CYS A 66 18.84 7.97 -24.06
N ARG A 67 17.77 8.62 -23.59
CA ARG A 67 16.55 8.03 -23.01
C ARG A 67 16.76 7.09 -21.80
N ARG A 68 17.97 7.08 -21.25
CA ARG A 68 18.32 6.31 -20.05
C ARG A 68 17.76 6.96 -18.79
N TRP A 69 17.37 6.13 -17.84
CA TRP A 69 16.84 6.54 -16.54
C TRP A 69 17.94 6.56 -15.50
N SER A 70 17.89 7.54 -14.59
CA SER A 70 18.82 7.63 -13.47
C SER A 70 18.49 6.57 -12.41
N SER A 71 19.38 5.59 -12.20
CA SER A 71 19.17 4.52 -11.23
C SER A 71 19.82 4.78 -9.87
N SER A 72 20.89 5.57 -9.86
CA SER A 72 21.65 5.97 -8.67
C SER A 72 22.46 7.21 -9.01
N ALA A 73 23.08 7.86 -8.01
CA ALA A 73 23.93 9.02 -8.24
C ALA A 73 25.03 8.70 -9.28
N GLY A 74 24.86 9.20 -10.51
CA GLY A 74 25.79 9.00 -11.63
C GLY A 74 25.56 7.76 -12.51
N LYS A 75 24.60 6.88 -12.18
CA LYS A 75 24.32 5.68 -12.98
C LYS A 75 23.05 5.86 -13.82
N TYR A 76 23.18 5.61 -15.12
CA TYR A 76 22.09 5.71 -16.10
C TYR A 76 21.95 4.40 -16.86
N ASP A 77 20.82 3.74 -16.67
CA ASP A 77 20.50 2.45 -17.25
C ASP A 77 19.37 2.60 -18.28
N ASN A 78 19.34 1.72 -19.28
CA ASN A 78 18.29 1.71 -20.29
C ASN A 78 17.12 0.86 -19.79
N TYR A 79 15.92 1.43 -19.76
CA TYR A 79 14.69 0.70 -19.46
C TYR A 79 13.63 1.08 -20.47
N GLU A 80 12.87 0.09 -20.89
CA GLU A 80 11.71 0.30 -21.74
C GLU A 80 10.57 0.92 -20.92
N ILE A 81 9.75 1.74 -21.58
CA ILE A 81 8.57 2.37 -20.96
C ILE A 81 7.61 1.25 -20.55
N GLU A 82 7.03 1.35 -19.35
CA GLU A 82 6.13 0.33 -18.78
C GLU A 82 6.76 -1.07 -18.58
N SER A 83 8.10 -1.15 -18.54
CA SER A 83 8.81 -2.40 -18.22
C SER A 83 8.78 -2.76 -16.73
N PRO A 84 8.95 -4.05 -16.36
CA PRO A 84 9.08 -4.46 -14.96
C PRO A 84 10.37 -3.95 -14.30
N GLU A 85 11.44 -3.78 -15.07
CA GLU A 85 12.71 -3.25 -14.58
C GLU A 85 12.57 -1.79 -14.16
N LEU A 86 11.87 -0.97 -14.97
CA LEU A 86 11.54 0.41 -14.62
C LEU A 86 10.66 0.48 -13.37
N LEU A 87 9.72 -0.46 -13.21
CA LEU A 87 8.88 -0.54 -12.02
C LEU A 87 9.71 -0.78 -10.76
N SER A 88 10.68 -1.70 -10.84
CA SER A 88 11.61 -1.97 -9.72
C SER A 88 12.40 -0.72 -9.33
N LEU A 89 12.77 0.11 -10.32
CA LEU A 89 13.43 1.38 -10.07
C LEU A 89 12.49 2.37 -9.37
N CYS A 90 11.25 2.51 -9.85
CA CYS A 90 10.25 3.38 -9.23
C CYS A 90 9.99 3.02 -7.77
N LEU A 91 9.91 1.72 -7.44
CA LEU A 91 9.68 1.26 -6.07
C LEU A 91 10.84 1.63 -5.12
N LYS A 92 12.09 1.62 -5.60
CA LYS A 92 13.27 2.04 -4.80
C LYS A 92 13.27 3.54 -4.49
N HIS A 93 12.58 4.34 -5.29
CA HIS A 93 12.45 5.78 -5.04
C HIS A 93 11.36 6.12 -4.01
N ILE A 94 10.53 5.15 -3.60
CA ILE A 94 9.54 5.33 -2.53
C ILE A 94 10.25 5.19 -1.18
N PRO A 95 10.37 6.26 -0.35
CA PRO A 95 11.16 6.23 0.87
C PRO A 95 10.71 5.16 1.86
N ALA A 96 9.39 4.97 2.02
CA ALA A 96 8.82 4.01 2.95
C ALA A 96 9.06 2.53 2.57
N LEU A 97 9.50 2.26 1.33
CA LEU A 97 9.78 0.91 0.83
C LEU A 97 11.28 0.63 0.66
N ASP A 98 12.15 1.62 0.88
CA ASP A 98 13.59 1.44 0.69
C ASP A 98 14.22 0.68 1.85
N HIS A 99 14.53 -0.60 1.62
CA HIS A 99 15.20 -1.48 2.58
C HIS A 99 16.65 -1.08 2.88
N GLY A 100 17.31 -0.28 2.02
CA GLY A 100 18.74 0.00 2.13
C GLY A 100 19.11 1.32 2.79
N LYS A 101 18.24 2.35 2.72
CA LYS A 101 18.57 3.73 3.13
C LYS A 101 17.71 4.28 4.27
N GLY A 102 17.27 3.42 5.18
CA GLY A 102 16.48 3.83 6.35
C GLY A 102 14.98 4.01 6.08
N GLY A 103 14.43 3.38 5.03
CA GLY A 103 13.00 3.43 4.75
C GLY A 103 12.13 2.85 5.86
N GLU A 104 12.63 1.80 6.55
CA GLU A 104 11.98 1.25 7.75
C GLU A 104 11.94 2.26 8.90
N GLN A 105 13.01 3.05 9.08
CA GLN A 105 13.03 4.12 10.10
C GLN A 105 12.05 5.24 9.76
N TYR A 106 11.88 5.58 8.48
CA TYR A 106 10.87 6.54 8.04
C TYR A 106 9.45 6.01 8.23
N ALA A 107 9.16 4.76 7.85
CA ALA A 107 7.85 4.15 8.10
C ALA A 107 7.52 4.15 9.60
N LYS A 108 8.49 3.75 10.44
CA LYS A 108 8.34 3.72 11.89
C LYS A 108 8.17 5.11 12.52
N SER A 109 8.86 6.14 12.01
CA SER A 109 8.70 7.52 12.52
C SER A 109 7.32 8.11 12.19
N VAL A 110 6.65 7.59 11.15
CA VAL A 110 5.28 7.94 10.78
C VAL A 110 4.25 7.02 11.46
N GLY A 111 4.69 6.09 12.31
CA GLY A 111 3.81 5.16 13.03
C GLY A 111 3.30 4.00 12.16
N VAL A 112 3.92 3.76 11.01
CA VAL A 112 3.66 2.62 10.13
C VAL A 112 4.63 1.51 10.49
N GLY A 113 4.11 0.29 10.70
CA GLY A 113 4.94 -0.90 10.80
C GLY A 113 5.57 -1.28 9.46
N LYS A 114 6.04 -2.51 9.36
CA LYS A 114 6.73 -2.98 8.17
C LYS A 114 5.74 -3.09 7.01
N ILE A 115 6.05 -2.41 5.89
CA ILE A 115 5.23 -2.45 4.69
C ILE A 115 5.77 -3.52 3.74
N HIS A 116 4.88 -4.41 3.30
CA HIS A 116 5.13 -5.43 2.29
C HIS A 116 4.36 -5.11 1.02
N VAL A 117 5.05 -5.04 -0.12
CA VAL A 117 4.39 -4.90 -1.43
C VAL A 117 3.80 -6.25 -1.82
N VAL A 118 2.50 -6.27 -2.09
CA VAL A 118 1.76 -7.47 -2.53
C VAL A 118 1.70 -7.53 -4.05
N ASP A 119 1.40 -6.39 -4.67
CA ASP A 119 1.23 -6.27 -6.11
C ASP A 119 1.57 -4.86 -6.58
N ALA A 120 2.10 -4.75 -7.79
CA ALA A 120 2.44 -3.49 -8.42
C ALA A 120 2.19 -3.60 -9.94
N MET A 121 1.46 -2.65 -10.50
CA MET A 121 1.18 -2.62 -11.94
C MET A 121 1.13 -1.21 -12.50
N TRP A 122 1.44 -1.09 -13.79
CA TRP A 122 1.30 0.16 -14.53
C TRP A 122 -0.17 0.48 -14.78
N VAL A 123 -0.50 1.76 -14.63
CA VAL A 123 -1.77 2.33 -15.08
C VAL A 123 -1.44 3.19 -16.28
N TRP A 124 -2.05 2.87 -17.41
CA TRP A 124 -1.82 3.60 -18.65
C TRP A 124 -2.01 5.10 -18.45
N THR A 125 -1.05 5.87 -18.94
CA THR A 125 -1.09 7.33 -18.98
C THR A 125 -0.82 7.80 -20.40
N GLU A 126 -1.31 9.00 -20.72
CA GLU A 126 -1.06 9.61 -22.02
C GLU A 126 0.46 9.74 -22.28
N PRO A 127 0.98 9.27 -23.43
CA PRO A 127 2.42 9.22 -23.73
C PRO A 127 3.17 10.55 -23.60
N HIS A 128 2.48 11.68 -23.77
CA HIS A 128 3.07 13.02 -23.72
C HIS A 128 3.09 13.63 -22.32
N SER A 129 2.43 13.02 -21.34
CA SER A 129 2.20 13.64 -20.04
C SER A 129 3.44 13.70 -19.13
N MET A 130 4.56 13.08 -19.53
CA MET A 130 5.77 12.90 -18.70
C MET A 130 5.46 12.40 -17.28
N ARG A 131 4.32 11.72 -17.12
CA ARG A 131 3.81 11.21 -15.85
C ARG A 131 3.52 9.74 -16.02
N MET A 132 4.02 8.95 -15.07
CA MET A 132 3.75 7.53 -14.99
C MET A 132 2.91 7.27 -13.75
N LYS A 133 1.89 6.43 -13.87
CA LYS A 133 1.04 6.04 -12.74
C LYS A 133 1.23 4.56 -12.46
N VAL A 134 1.45 4.24 -11.19
CA VAL A 134 1.58 2.87 -10.70
C VAL A 134 0.46 2.63 -9.70
N ARG A 135 -0.26 1.52 -9.87
CA ARG A 135 -1.14 0.99 -8.85
C ARG A 135 -0.33 0.06 -7.96
N LEU A 136 -0.26 0.39 -6.68
CA LEU A 136 0.48 -0.37 -5.68
C LEU A 136 -0.50 -0.94 -4.64
N THR A 137 -0.41 -2.23 -4.39
CA THR A 137 -1.12 -2.91 -3.31
C THR A 137 -0.11 -3.29 -2.24
N VAL A 138 -0.31 -2.79 -1.03
CA VAL A 138 0.59 -3.04 0.10
C VAL A 138 -0.15 -3.66 1.28
N ARG A 139 0.60 -4.38 2.10
CA ARG A 139 0.20 -4.87 3.42
C ARG A 139 1.11 -4.21 4.46
N ALA A 140 0.52 -3.54 5.44
CA ALA A 140 1.23 -3.08 6.63
C ALA A 140 0.90 -4.00 7.80
N GLU A 141 1.91 -4.31 8.59
CA GLU A 141 1.79 -4.99 9.89
C GLU A 141 1.71 -3.99 11.05
#